data_AF-A0A1Q4V5W0-F1
#
_entry.id   AF-A0A1Q4V5W0-F1
#
_cell.length_a   1.000
_cell.length_b   1.000
_cell.length_c   1.000
_cell.angle_alpha   90.00
_cell.angle_beta   90.00
_cell.angle_gamma   90.00
#
_symmetry.space_group_name_H-M   'P 1'
#
loop_
_entity.id
_entity.type
_entity.pdbx_description
1 polymer ?
#
loop_
_entity_poly.entity_id
_entity_poly.type
_entity_poly.pdbx_seq_one_letter_code
_entity_poly.pdbx_strand_id
1 'polypeptide(L)'
;MSGERERARHWRYAELPGVDLLRARYISKTFVRHTHEHFVIAAISQGVEIFHHGGSDQYAGPGSLALVNPDTSHTGRAGGPEGWRYGAVYPSPCLVAEIAAETTGIRGAPGFTSPVLDDPYAAELVHRVLRAADEGNALAADTLLRVAVTRLLRRTGGPLPQRTVRSAGGGVAARARAVLEERMDRPPTLERLATELGTGPFALLRAFRDAYGMPPHTWLTDARVRRVRRLLDDGTAPADAAVAVGFTDQPHLNRHFTRIVGVPPGAYQRERKNVQDPTAGPPYRR
;
A
#
# COMPACT_ATOMS: atom_id res chain seq x y z
N MET A 1 12.11 -13.16 29.96
CA MET A 1 11.57 -13.16 28.58
C MET A 1 11.58 -11.73 28.07
N SER A 2 12.59 -11.34 27.30
CA SER A 2 12.63 -10.01 26.66
C SER A 2 11.48 -9.94 25.67
N GLY A 3 10.41 -9.20 26.00
CA GLY A 3 9.26 -9.03 25.12
C GLY A 3 9.70 -8.38 23.81
N GLU A 4 9.87 -9.18 22.76
CA GLU A 4 10.26 -8.67 21.45
C GLU A 4 9.17 -7.69 20.95
N ARG A 5 9.52 -6.41 20.85
CA ARG A 5 8.58 -5.35 20.46
C ARG A 5 8.22 -5.42 18.97
N GLU A 6 7.05 -4.89 18.62
CA GLU A 6 6.74 -4.57 17.22
C GLU A 6 7.69 -3.48 16.72
N ARG A 7 8.14 -3.59 15.48
CA ARG A 7 9.04 -2.62 14.84
C ARG A 7 8.71 -2.53 13.37
N ALA A 8 8.55 -1.32 12.87
CA ALA A 8 8.39 -1.07 11.45
C ALA A 8 9.16 0.19 11.05
N ARG A 9 9.77 0.14 9.88
CA ARG A 9 10.42 1.28 9.24
C ARG A 9 9.93 1.37 7.82
N HIS A 10 9.36 2.51 7.46
CA HIS A 10 8.89 2.82 6.12
C HIS A 10 9.69 4.01 5.60
N TRP A 11 10.43 3.84 4.50
CA TRP A 11 11.33 4.86 3.98
C TRP A 11 11.34 4.89 2.45
N ARG A 12 12.07 5.84 1.87
CA ARG A 12 12.43 5.88 0.45
C ARG A 12 13.95 5.81 0.34
N TYR A 13 14.46 5.41 -0.82
CA TYR A 13 15.87 5.54 -1.12
C TYR A 13 16.01 6.41 -2.36
N ALA A 14 16.79 7.50 -2.28
CA ALA A 14 16.83 8.52 -3.33
C ALA A 14 17.24 7.94 -4.70
N GLU A 15 18.16 6.98 -4.69
CA GLU A 15 18.66 6.28 -5.87
C GLU A 15 17.71 5.16 -6.37
N LEU A 16 16.54 4.99 -5.73
CA LEU A 16 15.43 4.15 -6.18
C LEU A 16 14.15 4.98 -6.30
N PRO A 17 14.06 5.90 -7.27
CA PRO A 17 12.89 6.76 -7.44
C PRO A 17 11.63 5.94 -7.74
N GLY A 18 10.49 6.38 -7.21
CA GLY A 18 9.21 5.71 -7.42
C GLY A 18 9.06 4.38 -6.67
N VAL A 19 9.91 4.10 -5.67
CA VAL A 19 9.84 2.90 -4.84
C VAL A 19 9.82 3.27 -3.38
N ASP A 20 8.72 2.93 -2.71
CA ASP A 20 8.66 2.96 -1.24
C ASP A 20 9.21 1.62 -0.68
N LEU A 21 9.84 1.66 0.49
CA LEU A 21 10.45 0.50 1.14
C LEU A 21 9.90 0.33 2.55
N LEU A 22 9.67 -0.92 2.97
CA LEU A 22 9.26 -1.26 4.33
C LEU A 22 10.02 -2.49 4.83
N ARG A 23 10.39 -2.45 6.11
CA ARG A 23 10.77 -3.62 6.88
C ARG A 23 9.99 -3.60 8.18
N ALA A 24 9.29 -4.69 8.47
CA ALA A 24 8.41 -4.73 9.62
C ALA A 24 8.38 -6.10 10.30
N ARG A 25 8.13 -6.04 11.61
CA ARG A 25 7.72 -7.12 12.46
C ARG A 25 6.48 -6.65 13.22
N TYR A 26 5.40 -7.39 13.07
CA TYR A 26 4.17 -7.17 13.82
C TYR A 26 3.74 -8.43 14.54
N ILE A 27 3.08 -8.26 15.69
CA ILE A 27 2.52 -9.36 16.50
C ILE A 27 1.00 -9.21 16.58
N SER A 28 0.52 -8.08 17.09
CA SER A 28 -0.90 -7.81 17.31
C SER A 28 -1.50 -6.89 16.25
N LYS A 29 -0.67 -6.38 15.33
CA LYS A 29 -1.13 -5.53 14.23
C LYS A 29 -2.15 -6.25 13.36
N THR A 30 -3.28 -5.57 13.18
CA THR A 30 -4.24 -5.85 12.11
C THR A 30 -4.39 -4.60 11.24
N PHE A 31 -4.00 -4.71 9.97
CA PHE A 31 -4.29 -3.75 8.94
C PHE A 31 -5.77 -3.81 8.58
N VAL A 32 -6.45 -2.68 8.74
CA VAL A 32 -7.84 -2.54 8.30
C VAL A 32 -7.92 -2.61 6.79
N ARG A 33 -9.14 -2.73 6.26
CA ARG A 33 -9.33 -2.70 4.81
C ARG A 33 -8.83 -1.38 4.21
N HIS A 34 -7.90 -1.46 3.27
CA HIS A 34 -7.23 -0.30 2.66
C HIS A 34 -6.76 -0.60 1.22
N THR A 35 -6.21 0.41 0.55
CA THR A 35 -5.62 0.31 -0.79
C THR A 35 -4.23 0.97 -0.85
N HIS A 36 -3.48 0.67 -1.90
CA HIS A 36 -2.18 1.28 -2.19
C HIS A 36 -2.19 1.85 -3.62
N GLU A 37 -1.55 3.00 -3.83
CA GLU A 37 -1.34 3.57 -5.18
C GLU A 37 -0.19 2.86 -5.92
N HIS A 38 0.66 2.17 -5.17
CA HIS A 38 1.81 1.41 -5.66
C HIS A 38 1.51 -0.09 -5.52
N PHE A 39 2.26 -0.91 -6.24
CA PHE A 39 2.24 -2.35 -5.99
C PHE A 39 2.68 -2.64 -4.55
N VAL A 40 2.23 -3.75 -3.99
CA VAL A 40 2.82 -4.33 -2.77
C VAL A 40 3.50 -5.62 -3.17
N ILE A 41 4.81 -5.70 -2.94
CA ILE A 41 5.59 -6.93 -3.10
C ILE A 41 6.23 -7.20 -1.74
N ALA A 42 5.56 -7.99 -0.91
CA ALA A 42 5.97 -8.29 0.47
C ALA A 42 6.55 -9.71 0.56
N ALA A 43 7.85 -9.81 0.83
CA ALA A 43 8.54 -11.08 1.07
C ALA A 43 8.50 -11.43 2.56
N ILE A 44 7.92 -12.59 2.89
CA ILE A 44 7.77 -13.06 4.27
C ILE A 44 9.00 -13.85 4.67
N SER A 45 9.61 -13.50 5.81
CA SER A 45 10.80 -14.17 6.36
C SER A 45 10.52 -14.99 7.61
N GLN A 46 9.47 -14.66 8.37
CA GLN A 46 9.05 -15.42 9.55
C GLN A 46 7.55 -15.26 9.81
N GLY A 47 6.92 -16.30 10.33
CA GLY A 47 5.48 -16.31 10.62
C GLY A 47 4.65 -16.35 9.33
N VAL A 48 3.35 -16.10 9.47
CA VAL A 48 2.39 -16.10 8.36
C VAL A 48 1.67 -14.77 8.33
N GLU A 49 1.65 -14.11 7.18
CA GLU A 49 0.71 -13.04 6.89
C GLU A 49 -0.60 -13.65 6.37
N ILE A 50 -1.72 -13.28 6.99
CA ILE A 50 -3.06 -13.54 6.47
C ILE A 50 -3.63 -12.22 5.98
N PHE A 51 -4.10 -12.17 4.74
CA PHE A 51 -4.73 -10.98 4.18
C PHE A 51 -5.95 -11.35 3.36
N HIS A 52 -7.02 -10.59 3.53
CA HIS A 52 -8.23 -10.78 2.74
C HIS A 52 -8.08 -10.11 1.38
N HIS A 53 -8.11 -10.87 0.31
CA HIS A 53 -7.94 -10.39 -1.06
C HIS A 53 -8.79 -11.22 -2.01
N GLY A 54 -9.48 -10.57 -2.96
CA GLY A 54 -10.31 -11.29 -3.94
C GLY A 54 -11.50 -12.06 -3.33
N GLY A 55 -11.99 -11.65 -2.16
CA GLY A 55 -13.15 -12.26 -1.51
C GLY A 55 -12.85 -13.40 -0.54
N SER A 56 -11.58 -13.79 -0.38
CA SER A 56 -11.14 -14.83 0.55
C SER A 56 -9.86 -14.44 1.29
N ASP A 57 -9.58 -15.14 2.38
CA ASP A 57 -8.31 -15.01 3.09
C ASP A 57 -7.20 -15.75 2.33
N GLN A 58 -6.08 -15.06 2.15
CA GLN A 58 -4.85 -15.54 1.54
C GLN A 58 -3.79 -15.69 2.63
N TYR A 59 -2.85 -16.63 2.43
CA TYR A 59 -1.85 -17.02 3.42
C TYR A 59 -0.47 -16.99 2.78
N ALA A 60 0.42 -16.15 3.30
CA ALA A 60 1.80 -16.06 2.87
C ALA A 60 2.74 -16.40 4.04
N GLY A 61 3.42 -17.55 3.95
CA GLY A 61 4.41 -18.00 4.92
C GLY A 61 5.85 -17.70 4.49
N PRO A 62 6.87 -18.12 5.27
CA PRO A 62 8.26 -17.83 4.97
C PRO A 62 8.69 -18.33 3.59
N GLY A 63 9.40 -17.50 2.82
CA GLY A 63 9.83 -17.81 1.45
C GLY A 63 8.78 -17.51 0.37
N SER A 64 7.55 -17.17 0.76
CA SER A 64 6.53 -16.70 -0.17
C SER A 64 6.45 -15.18 -0.24
N LEU A 65 5.80 -14.68 -1.29
CA LEU A 65 5.47 -13.28 -1.48
C LEU A 65 3.96 -13.05 -1.39
N ALA A 66 3.56 -12.05 -0.61
CA ALA A 66 2.24 -11.43 -0.73
C ALA A 66 2.31 -10.31 -1.77
N LEU A 67 1.44 -10.39 -2.77
CA LEU A 67 1.39 -9.52 -3.94
C LEU A 67 0.04 -8.81 -3.98
N VAL A 68 0.07 -7.48 -4.05
CA VAL A 68 -1.15 -6.67 -4.19
C VAL A 68 -0.95 -5.66 -5.30
N ASN A 69 -1.90 -5.62 -6.23
CA ASN A 69 -1.91 -4.63 -7.31
C ASN A 69 -2.38 -3.25 -6.80
N PRO A 70 -2.01 -2.15 -7.48
CA PRO A 70 -2.53 -0.82 -7.19
C PRO A 70 -4.06 -0.78 -7.11
N ASP A 71 -4.60 0.09 -6.25
CA ASP A 71 -6.03 0.31 -6.03
C ASP A 71 -6.83 -0.96 -5.65
N THR A 72 -6.14 -2.03 -5.23
CA THR A 72 -6.76 -3.29 -4.83
C THR A 72 -6.98 -3.34 -3.32
N SER A 73 -8.25 -3.48 -2.92
CA SER A 73 -8.62 -3.56 -1.52
C SER A 73 -8.13 -4.85 -0.86
N HIS A 74 -7.44 -4.71 0.26
CA HIS A 74 -7.02 -5.84 1.10
C HIS A 74 -6.92 -5.48 2.58
N THR A 75 -6.69 -6.49 3.42
CA THR A 75 -6.38 -6.37 4.86
C THR A 75 -5.00 -6.98 5.14
N GLY A 76 -4.61 -7.14 6.41
CA GLY A 76 -3.39 -7.88 6.77
C GLY A 76 -3.36 -8.14 8.27
N ARG A 77 -2.96 -9.35 8.69
CA ARG A 77 -2.85 -9.74 10.10
C ARG A 77 -1.87 -10.90 10.24
N ALA A 78 -1.43 -11.14 11.47
CA ALA A 78 -0.66 -12.33 11.80
C ALA A 78 -1.55 -13.59 11.69
N GLY A 79 -0.96 -14.68 11.21
CA GLY A 79 -1.56 -16.01 11.23
C GLY A 79 -1.40 -16.76 12.55
N GLY A 80 -0.47 -16.33 13.41
CA GLY A 80 -0.19 -16.93 14.70
C GLY A 80 0.25 -15.91 15.77
N PRO A 81 0.30 -16.32 17.05
CA PRO A 81 0.64 -15.44 18.17
C PRO A 81 2.10 -14.93 18.14
N GLU A 82 2.98 -15.57 17.37
CA GLU A 82 4.37 -15.16 17.16
C GLU A 82 4.51 -13.92 16.27
N GLY A 83 3.42 -13.54 15.58
CA GLY A 83 3.43 -12.45 14.62
C GLY A 83 3.99 -12.85 13.24
N TRP A 84 4.40 -11.85 12.46
CA TRP A 84 5.13 -12.08 11.21
C TRP A 84 6.21 -11.03 11.00
N ARG A 85 7.25 -11.41 10.26
CA ARG A 85 8.36 -10.56 9.82
C ARG A 85 8.43 -10.57 8.31
N TYR A 86 8.56 -9.38 7.74
CA TYR A 86 8.60 -9.22 6.28
C TYR A 86 9.36 -7.97 5.86
N GLY A 87 9.77 -7.98 4.60
CA GLY A 87 10.26 -6.82 3.89
C GLY A 87 9.39 -6.60 2.66
N ALA A 88 9.03 -5.35 2.37
CA ALA A 88 8.23 -5.03 1.20
C ALA A 88 8.85 -3.91 0.38
N VAL A 89 8.73 -4.04 -0.93
CA VAL A 89 8.98 -2.97 -1.89
C VAL A 89 7.65 -2.58 -2.53
N TYR A 90 7.46 -1.28 -2.75
CA TYR A 90 6.26 -0.74 -3.36
C TYR A 90 6.62 0.04 -4.63
N PRO A 91 6.92 -0.64 -5.74
CA PRO A 91 7.24 0.04 -6.98
C PRO A 91 6.00 0.72 -7.57
N SER A 92 6.21 1.89 -8.16
CA SER A 92 5.14 2.66 -8.81
C SER A 92 4.57 1.92 -10.02
N PRO A 93 3.31 2.18 -10.40
CA PRO A 93 2.73 1.61 -11.61
C PRO A 93 3.52 1.91 -12.87
N CYS A 94 4.13 3.09 -12.95
CA CYS A 94 4.96 3.49 -14.09
C CYS A 94 6.22 2.61 -14.18
N LEU A 95 6.94 2.43 -13.08
CA LEU A 95 8.15 1.60 -13.05
C LEU A 95 7.86 0.13 -13.41
N VAL A 96 6.76 -0.44 -12.91
CA VAL A 96 6.36 -1.81 -13.27
C VAL A 96 5.97 -1.90 -14.75
N ALA A 97 5.30 -0.88 -15.29
CA ALA A 97 4.96 -0.82 -16.72
C ALA A 97 6.20 -0.74 -17.62
N GLU A 98 7.19 0.08 -17.26
CA GLU A 98 8.49 0.17 -17.95
C GLU A 98 9.20 -1.19 -17.98
N ILE A 99 9.35 -1.84 -16.83
CA ILE A 99 9.99 -3.16 -16.73
C ILE A 99 9.20 -4.21 -17.54
N ALA A 100 7.87 -4.18 -17.49
CA ALA A 100 7.03 -5.11 -18.24
C ALA A 100 7.20 -4.97 -19.75
N ALA A 101 7.28 -3.73 -20.24
CA ALA A 101 7.44 -3.43 -21.66
C ALA A 101 8.77 -3.94 -22.23
N GLU A 102 9.84 -3.90 -21.42
CA GLU A 102 11.17 -4.38 -21.83
C GLU A 102 11.33 -5.89 -21.72
N THR A 103 10.68 -6.53 -20.74
CA THR A 103 11.06 -7.89 -20.31
C THR A 103 9.98 -8.96 -20.51
N THR A 104 8.77 -8.55 -20.94
CA THR A 104 7.60 -9.43 -21.09
C THR A 104 6.80 -9.12 -22.37
N GLY A 105 5.80 -9.96 -22.67
CA GLY A 105 4.83 -9.74 -23.75
C GLY A 105 3.46 -9.26 -23.27
N ILE A 106 3.34 -8.74 -22.04
CA ILE A 106 2.05 -8.33 -21.46
C ILE A 106 1.53 -7.09 -22.20
N ARG A 107 0.31 -7.17 -22.73
CA ARG A 107 -0.38 -6.05 -23.39
C ARG A 107 -1.33 -5.37 -22.42
N GLY A 108 -1.27 -4.04 -22.32
CA GLY A 108 -2.08 -3.25 -21.39
C GLY A 108 -1.37 -3.00 -20.06
N ALA A 109 -2.12 -2.61 -19.03
CA ALA A 109 -1.55 -2.37 -17.69
C ALA A 109 -1.11 -3.70 -17.05
N PRO A 110 0.18 -3.90 -16.74
CA PRO A 110 0.64 -5.14 -16.14
C PRO A 110 0.23 -5.21 -14.66
N GLY A 111 0.08 -6.42 -14.16
CA GLY A 111 -0.04 -6.69 -12.72
C GLY A 111 0.01 -8.17 -12.41
N PHE A 112 -0.12 -8.52 -11.14
CA PHE A 112 -0.06 -9.89 -10.66
C PHE A 112 -1.44 -10.54 -10.70
N THR A 113 -1.52 -11.74 -11.27
CA THR A 113 -2.76 -12.54 -11.38
C THR A 113 -2.99 -13.42 -10.17
N SER A 114 -1.95 -13.69 -9.37
CA SER A 114 -2.02 -14.40 -8.09
C SER A 114 -1.60 -13.48 -6.94
N PRO A 115 -2.37 -13.43 -5.83
CA PRO A 115 -2.02 -12.63 -4.66
C PRO A 115 -0.91 -13.24 -3.81
N VAL A 116 -0.65 -14.54 -3.95
CA VAL A 116 0.46 -15.22 -3.25
C VAL A 116 1.29 -15.97 -4.27
N LEU A 117 2.61 -15.88 -4.11
CA LEU A 117 3.56 -16.65 -4.89
C LEU A 117 4.58 -17.32 -3.96
N ASP A 118 4.64 -18.65 -3.99
CA ASP A 118 5.74 -19.41 -3.38
C ASP A 118 6.95 -19.39 -4.33
N ASP A 119 7.91 -18.54 -4.00
CA ASP A 119 9.16 -18.38 -4.76
C ASP A 119 10.26 -17.85 -3.83
N PRO A 120 10.94 -18.74 -3.08
CA PRO A 120 11.96 -18.36 -2.10
C PRO A 120 13.09 -17.53 -2.69
N TYR A 121 13.41 -17.76 -3.97
CA TYR A 121 14.42 -16.97 -4.68
C TYR A 121 13.95 -15.53 -4.91
N ALA A 122 12.71 -15.32 -5.35
CA ALA A 122 12.15 -13.98 -5.51
C ALA A 122 11.97 -13.26 -4.16
N ALA A 123 11.58 -13.99 -3.11
CA ALA A 123 11.52 -13.44 -1.74
C ALA A 123 12.90 -12.96 -1.27
N GLU A 124 13.95 -13.75 -1.51
CA GLU A 124 15.33 -13.37 -1.19
C GLU A 124 15.80 -12.16 -2.00
N LEU A 125 15.45 -12.06 -3.30
CA LEU A 125 15.76 -10.87 -4.10
C LEU A 125 15.18 -9.60 -3.47
N VAL A 126 13.93 -9.63 -3.01
CA VAL A 126 13.29 -8.48 -2.32
C VAL A 126 14.05 -8.12 -1.04
N HIS A 127 14.46 -9.09 -0.24
CA HIS A 127 15.27 -8.83 0.95
C HIS A 127 16.65 -8.23 0.60
N ARG A 128 17.27 -8.68 -0.49
CA ARG A 128 18.53 -8.13 -0.99
C ARG A 128 18.38 -6.70 -1.53
N VAL A 129 17.25 -6.35 -2.16
CA VAL A 129 16.93 -4.95 -2.54
C VAL A 129 16.94 -4.07 -1.30
N LEU A 130 16.22 -4.47 -0.24
CA LEU A 130 16.12 -3.72 1.00
C LEU A 130 17.49 -3.57 1.69
N ARG A 131 18.30 -4.64 1.66
CA ARG A 131 19.66 -4.61 2.20
C ARG A 131 20.58 -3.67 1.40
N ALA A 132 20.56 -3.76 0.08
CA ALA A 132 21.37 -2.89 -0.78
C ALA A 132 21.01 -1.41 -0.59
N ALA A 133 19.72 -1.10 -0.43
CA ALA A 133 19.26 0.26 -0.12
C ALA A 133 19.75 0.74 1.26
N ASP A 134 19.76 -0.12 2.28
CA ASP A 134 20.32 0.23 3.60
C ASP A 134 21.84 0.43 3.56
N GLU A 135 22.55 -0.32 2.71
CA GLU A 135 24.01 -0.22 2.52
C GLU A 135 24.41 0.93 1.58
N GLY A 136 23.45 1.67 1.00
CA GLY A 136 23.72 2.74 0.04
C GLY A 136 24.25 2.25 -1.32
N ASN A 137 24.05 0.96 -1.65
CA ASN A 137 24.49 0.37 -2.90
C ASN A 137 23.41 0.54 -3.98
N ALA A 138 23.39 1.74 -4.59
CA ALA A 138 22.42 2.15 -5.62
C ALA A 138 22.28 1.12 -6.76
N LEU A 139 23.40 0.76 -7.40
CA LEU A 139 23.40 -0.14 -8.54
C LEU A 139 22.84 -1.52 -8.19
N ALA A 140 23.23 -2.08 -7.03
CA ALA A 140 22.72 -3.37 -6.60
C ALA A 140 21.22 -3.30 -6.29
N ALA A 141 20.77 -2.24 -5.62
CA ALA A 141 19.37 -2.08 -5.25
C ALA A 141 18.47 -1.98 -6.49
N ASP A 142 18.83 -1.18 -7.50
CA ASP A 142 18.08 -1.03 -8.76
C ASP A 142 18.10 -2.32 -9.58
N THR A 143 19.29 -2.91 -9.76
CA THR A 143 19.45 -4.17 -10.50
C THR A 143 18.59 -5.28 -9.90
N LEU A 144 18.67 -5.48 -8.58
CA LEU A 144 17.92 -6.52 -7.89
C LEU A 144 16.41 -6.28 -7.96
N LEU A 145 15.97 -5.02 -7.89
CA LEU A 145 14.55 -4.68 -8.01
C LEU A 145 14.02 -5.03 -9.39
N ARG A 146 14.73 -4.64 -10.45
CA ARG A 146 14.36 -4.97 -11.84
C ARG A 146 14.30 -6.47 -12.05
N VAL A 147 15.31 -7.21 -11.57
CA VAL A 147 15.34 -8.68 -11.65
C VAL A 147 14.17 -9.31 -10.89
N ALA A 148 13.86 -8.83 -9.68
CA ALA A 148 12.73 -9.31 -8.89
C ALA A 148 11.40 -9.06 -9.63
N VAL A 149 11.13 -7.83 -10.06
CA VAL A 149 9.89 -7.46 -10.75
C VAL A 149 9.73 -8.23 -12.06
N THR A 150 10.77 -8.33 -12.89
CA THR A 150 10.74 -9.13 -14.13
C THR A 150 10.40 -10.59 -13.83
N ARG A 151 11.01 -11.19 -12.81
CA ARG A 151 10.72 -12.59 -12.43
C ARG A 151 9.26 -12.76 -12.01
N LEU A 152 8.75 -11.86 -11.17
CA LEU A 152 7.36 -11.89 -10.71
C LEU A 152 6.40 -11.76 -11.90
N LEU A 153 6.64 -10.80 -12.80
CA LEU A 153 5.83 -10.61 -14.00
C LEU A 153 5.87 -11.82 -14.94
N ARG A 154 7.00 -12.52 -15.06
CA ARG A 154 7.08 -13.75 -15.86
C ARG A 154 6.34 -14.93 -15.25
N ARG A 155 6.26 -15.00 -13.90
CA ARG A 155 5.66 -16.12 -13.18
C ARG A 155 4.16 -15.94 -12.96
N THR A 156 3.73 -14.72 -12.66
CA THR A 156 2.35 -14.42 -12.27
C THR A 156 1.80 -13.18 -12.97
N GLY A 157 2.57 -12.53 -13.85
CA GLY A 157 2.14 -11.32 -14.53
C GLY A 157 1.07 -11.58 -15.59
N GLY A 158 0.15 -10.63 -15.70
CA GLY A 158 -0.87 -10.60 -16.73
C GLY A 158 -1.45 -9.19 -16.88
N PRO A 159 -2.33 -8.98 -17.88
CA PRO A 159 -3.03 -7.72 -18.01
C PRO A 159 -4.01 -7.56 -16.84
N LEU A 160 -3.94 -6.43 -16.15
CA LEU A 160 -4.97 -6.06 -15.19
C LEU A 160 -6.29 -5.84 -15.92
N PRO A 161 -7.44 -6.28 -15.34
CA PRO A 161 -8.73 -6.01 -15.95
C PRO A 161 -8.92 -4.50 -16.06
N GLN A 162 -9.16 -4.00 -17.27
CA GLN A 162 -9.63 -2.64 -17.43
C GLN A 162 -10.99 -2.54 -16.74
N ARG A 163 -11.07 -1.71 -15.68
CA ARG A 163 -12.34 -1.32 -15.04
C ARG A 163 -13.12 -0.45 -16.00
N THR A 164 -13.69 -1.10 -16.99
CA THR A 164 -14.69 -0.51 -17.85
C THR A 164 -15.94 -0.32 -17.02
N VAL A 165 -16.36 0.93 -16.88
CA VAL A 165 -17.59 1.30 -16.19
C VAL A 165 -18.76 0.92 -17.09
N ARG A 166 -19.02 -0.39 -17.22
CA ARG A 166 -20.03 -0.91 -18.17
C ARG A 166 -21.44 -0.99 -17.57
N SER A 167 -21.58 -0.88 -16.26
CA SER A 167 -22.88 -0.94 -15.57
C SER A 167 -23.29 0.42 -15.03
N ALA A 168 -24.59 0.67 -14.98
CA ALA A 168 -25.15 1.86 -14.34
C ALA A 168 -24.68 1.99 -12.87
N GLY A 169 -24.56 0.88 -12.15
CA GLY A 169 -24.00 0.83 -10.79
C GLY A 169 -22.53 1.27 -10.75
N GLY A 170 -21.70 0.81 -11.68
CA GLY A 170 -20.31 1.26 -11.78
C GLY A 170 -20.19 2.76 -12.03
N GLY A 171 -21.08 3.32 -12.87
CA GLY A 171 -21.14 4.76 -13.14
C GLY A 171 -21.49 5.57 -11.91
N VAL A 172 -22.49 5.12 -11.15
CA VAL A 172 -22.88 5.71 -9.86
C VAL A 172 -21.72 5.66 -8.87
N ALA A 173 -21.02 4.53 -8.75
CA ALA A 173 -19.88 4.38 -7.86
C ALA A 173 -18.72 5.34 -8.22
N ALA A 174 -18.42 5.48 -9.51
CA ALA A 174 -17.39 6.42 -10.00
C ALA A 174 -17.73 7.88 -9.70
N ARG A 175 -19.00 8.29 -9.92
CA ARG A 175 -19.45 9.64 -9.56
C ARG A 175 -19.42 9.88 -8.05
N ALA A 176 -19.84 8.89 -7.26
CA ALA A 176 -19.77 8.96 -5.80
C ALA A 176 -18.32 9.14 -5.32
N ARG A 177 -17.38 8.39 -5.91
CA ARG A 177 -15.95 8.53 -5.63
C ARG A 177 -15.46 9.95 -5.91
N ALA A 178 -15.77 10.48 -7.08
CA ALA A 178 -15.37 11.84 -7.48
C ALA A 178 -15.90 12.91 -6.50
N VAL A 179 -17.17 12.79 -6.11
CA VAL A 179 -17.78 13.67 -5.10
C VAL A 179 -17.05 13.59 -3.75
N LEU A 180 -16.71 12.39 -3.29
CA LEU A 180 -16.00 12.19 -2.02
C LEU A 180 -14.55 12.67 -2.06
N GLU A 181 -13.89 12.58 -3.22
CA GLU A 181 -12.56 13.14 -3.47
C GLU A 181 -12.58 14.67 -3.43
N GLU A 182 -13.57 15.29 -4.08
CA GLU A 182 -13.74 16.74 -4.13
C GLU A 182 -14.11 17.33 -2.76
N ARG A 183 -15.06 16.69 -2.07
CA ARG A 183 -15.59 17.12 -0.75
C ARG A 183 -14.99 16.29 0.39
N MET A 184 -13.70 16.02 0.31
CA MET A 184 -13.01 15.14 1.24
C MET A 184 -13.00 15.67 2.67
N ASP A 185 -12.94 16.99 2.88
CA ASP A 185 -12.95 17.61 4.21
C ASP A 185 -14.33 17.55 4.87
N ARG A 186 -15.39 17.78 4.08
CA ARG A 186 -16.80 17.88 4.48
C ARG A 186 -17.68 17.01 3.56
N PRO A 187 -17.59 15.67 3.68
CA PRO A 187 -18.33 14.77 2.83
C PRO A 187 -19.84 14.87 3.09
N PRO A 188 -20.69 14.67 2.07
CA PRO A 188 -22.14 14.55 2.27
C PRO A 188 -22.48 13.28 3.07
N THR A 189 -23.69 13.25 3.66
CA THR A 189 -24.25 12.01 4.21
C THR A 189 -24.51 11.00 3.08
N LEU A 190 -24.67 9.72 3.44
CA LEU A 190 -24.97 8.68 2.46
C LEU A 190 -26.28 8.95 1.72
N GLU A 191 -27.31 9.41 2.45
CA GLU A 191 -28.63 9.77 1.89
C GLU A 191 -28.49 10.90 0.88
N ARG A 192 -27.80 11.99 1.27
CA ARG A 192 -27.58 13.14 0.38
C ARG A 192 -26.79 12.74 -0.86
N LEU A 193 -25.72 11.96 -0.68
CA LEU A 193 -24.91 11.46 -1.80
C LEU A 193 -25.74 10.58 -2.74
N ALA A 194 -26.58 9.72 -2.20
CA ALA A 194 -27.46 8.86 -3.00
C ALA A 194 -28.49 9.68 -3.78
N THR A 195 -29.15 10.66 -3.13
CA THR A 195 -30.09 11.59 -3.77
C THR A 195 -29.43 12.41 -4.87
N GLU A 196 -28.25 13.01 -4.63
CA GLU A 196 -27.49 13.78 -5.63
C GLU A 196 -27.14 12.94 -6.87
N LEU A 197 -26.98 11.62 -6.71
CA LEU A 197 -26.61 10.71 -7.79
C LEU A 197 -27.81 9.96 -8.42
N GLY A 198 -29.03 10.25 -7.98
CA GLY A 198 -30.26 9.61 -8.48
C GLY A 198 -30.37 8.13 -8.13
N THR A 199 -29.93 7.73 -6.93
CA THR A 199 -29.96 6.33 -6.48
C THR A 199 -30.44 6.19 -5.03
N GLY A 200 -30.66 4.95 -4.57
CA GLY A 200 -30.97 4.65 -3.17
C GLY A 200 -29.71 4.38 -2.34
N PRO A 201 -29.67 4.69 -1.03
CA PRO A 201 -28.51 4.48 -0.17
C PRO A 201 -27.93 3.07 -0.22
N PHE A 202 -28.77 2.03 -0.13
CA PHE A 202 -28.34 0.63 -0.21
C PHE A 202 -27.84 0.23 -1.60
N ALA A 203 -28.42 0.80 -2.66
CA ALA A 203 -27.94 0.57 -4.02
C ALA A 203 -26.56 1.19 -4.22
N LEU A 204 -26.34 2.41 -3.69
CA LEU A 204 -25.04 3.07 -3.68
C LEU A 204 -24.00 2.27 -2.89
N LEU A 205 -24.33 1.80 -1.68
CA LEU A 205 -23.41 0.98 -0.87
C LEU A 205 -22.94 -0.28 -1.60
N ARG A 206 -23.88 -1.01 -2.23
CA ARG A 206 -23.57 -2.21 -3.02
C ARG A 206 -22.72 -1.87 -4.22
N ALA A 207 -23.16 -0.92 -5.05
CA ALA A 207 -22.42 -0.50 -6.23
C ALA A 207 -20.99 -0.03 -5.90
N PHE A 208 -20.83 0.71 -4.80
CA PHE A 208 -19.52 1.19 -4.35
C PHE A 208 -18.64 0.04 -3.83
N ARG A 209 -19.19 -0.92 -3.09
CA ARG A 209 -18.45 -2.10 -2.63
C ARG A 209 -18.06 -3.01 -3.79
N ASP A 210 -18.97 -3.26 -4.72
CA ASP A 210 -18.71 -4.10 -5.90
C ASP A 210 -17.65 -3.47 -6.79
N ALA A 211 -17.68 -2.15 -6.90
CA ALA A 211 -16.61 -1.41 -7.54
C ALA A 211 -15.32 -1.50 -6.68
N TYR A 212 -15.24 -0.85 -5.54
CA TYR A 212 -13.96 -0.52 -4.88
C TYR A 212 -13.55 -1.49 -3.76
N GLY A 213 -14.29 -2.59 -3.57
CA GLY A 213 -14.01 -3.61 -2.57
C GLY A 213 -14.35 -3.20 -1.12
N MET A 214 -14.85 -1.99 -0.90
CA MET A 214 -15.18 -1.47 0.43
C MET A 214 -16.30 -0.42 0.40
N PRO A 215 -16.96 -0.14 1.53
CA PRO A 215 -17.98 0.91 1.61
C PRO A 215 -17.40 2.33 1.46
N PRO A 216 -18.24 3.33 1.08
CA PRO A 216 -17.80 4.71 0.83
C PRO A 216 -17.04 5.36 1.99
N HIS A 217 -17.49 5.18 3.24
CA HIS A 217 -16.83 5.77 4.41
C HIS A 217 -15.43 5.20 4.66
N THR A 218 -15.28 3.87 4.53
CA THR A 218 -13.98 3.19 4.63
C THR A 218 -13.04 3.67 3.53
N TRP A 219 -13.56 3.78 2.31
CA TRP A 219 -12.81 4.29 1.16
C TRP A 219 -12.37 5.74 1.36
N LEU A 220 -13.24 6.62 1.85
CA LEU A 220 -12.89 8.02 2.13
C LEU A 220 -11.78 8.13 3.17
N THR A 221 -11.84 7.30 4.22
CA THR A 221 -10.79 7.25 5.25
C THR A 221 -9.44 6.83 4.66
N ASP A 222 -9.44 5.81 3.79
CA ASP A 222 -8.25 5.37 3.04
C ASP A 222 -7.72 6.49 2.13
N ALA A 223 -8.59 7.14 1.35
CA ALA A 223 -8.24 8.25 0.47
C ALA A 223 -7.64 9.44 1.23
N ARG A 224 -8.19 9.79 2.41
CA ARG A 224 -7.63 10.80 3.31
C ARG A 224 -6.23 10.44 3.76
N VAL A 225 -5.98 9.19 4.16
CA VAL A 225 -4.63 8.72 4.54
C VAL A 225 -3.67 8.79 3.36
N ARG A 226 -4.09 8.41 2.14
CA ARG A 226 -3.27 8.57 0.93
C ARG A 226 -2.94 10.03 0.64
N ARG A 227 -3.89 10.96 0.83
CA ARG A 227 -3.63 12.39 0.69
C ARG A 227 -2.65 12.91 1.75
N VAL A 228 -2.78 12.45 3.00
CA VAL A 228 -1.84 12.78 4.06
C VAL A 228 -0.44 12.27 3.74
N ARG A 229 -0.27 11.06 3.20
CA ARG A 229 1.05 10.56 2.79
C ARG A 229 1.74 11.54 1.84
N ARG A 230 1.03 12.04 0.83
CA ARG A 230 1.55 13.06 -0.10
C ARG A 230 1.91 14.37 0.61
N LEU A 231 1.03 14.89 1.46
CA LEU A 231 1.31 16.11 2.24
C LEU A 231 2.54 15.96 3.15
N LEU A 232 2.72 14.80 3.78
CA LEU A 232 3.89 14.51 4.62
C LEU A 232 5.17 14.39 3.79
N ASP A 233 5.09 13.78 2.60
CA ASP A 233 6.19 13.70 1.63
C ASP A 233 6.63 15.12 1.19
N ASP A 234 5.68 16.04 1.06
CA ASP A 234 5.90 17.46 0.73
C ASP A 234 6.32 18.31 1.95
N GLY A 235 6.50 17.68 3.13
CA GLY A 235 7.01 18.35 4.33
C GLY A 235 5.95 18.98 5.24
N THR A 236 4.65 18.90 4.90
CA THR A 236 3.53 19.41 5.73
C THR A 236 3.54 18.75 7.11
N ALA A 237 3.32 19.51 8.19
CA ALA A 237 3.28 18.92 9.53
C ALA A 237 2.05 17.99 9.69
N PRO A 238 2.14 16.90 10.49
CA PRO A 238 1.02 15.98 10.68
C PRO A 238 -0.28 16.63 11.19
N ALA A 239 -0.19 17.69 12.00
CA ALA A 239 -1.36 18.43 12.48
C ALA A 239 -2.09 19.14 11.32
N ASP A 240 -1.34 19.89 10.50
CA ASP A 240 -1.90 20.62 9.36
C ASP A 240 -2.46 19.66 8.30
N ALA A 241 -1.74 18.56 8.06
CA ALA A 241 -2.18 17.51 7.15
C ALA A 241 -3.49 16.85 7.61
N ALA A 242 -3.71 16.71 8.93
CA ALA A 242 -4.97 16.18 9.47
C ALA A 242 -6.15 17.07 9.11
N VAL A 243 -6.02 18.38 9.36
CA VAL A 243 -7.06 19.38 9.08
C VAL A 243 -7.35 19.47 7.58
N ALA A 244 -6.30 19.50 6.76
CA ALA A 244 -6.40 19.66 5.31
C ALA A 244 -7.22 18.56 4.61
N VAL A 245 -7.34 17.37 5.21
CA VAL A 245 -8.08 16.24 4.63
C VAL A 245 -9.36 15.90 5.40
N GLY A 246 -9.72 16.66 6.43
CA GLY A 246 -10.95 16.44 7.20
C GLY A 246 -10.85 15.39 8.31
N PHE A 247 -9.66 15.15 8.87
CA PHE A 247 -9.56 14.55 10.20
C PHE A 247 -9.82 15.62 11.27
N THR A 248 -10.51 15.24 12.34
CA THR A 248 -10.88 16.15 13.45
C THR A 248 -9.65 16.77 14.12
N ASP A 249 -8.60 15.97 14.32
CA ASP A 249 -7.36 16.37 14.96
C ASP A 249 -6.21 15.40 14.59
N GLN A 250 -5.00 15.74 15.01
CA GLN A 250 -3.83 14.88 14.81
C GLN A 250 -3.94 13.51 15.50
N PRO A 251 -4.44 13.37 16.74
CA PRO A 251 -4.71 12.06 17.34
C PRO A 251 -5.62 11.17 16.49
N HIS A 252 -6.67 11.73 15.90
CA HIS A 252 -7.60 11.05 15.00
C HIS A 252 -6.88 10.57 13.74
N LEU A 253 -6.09 11.45 13.11
CA LEU A 253 -5.21 11.06 12.00
C LEU A 253 -4.27 9.91 12.43
N ASN A 254 -3.58 10.03 13.57
CA ASN A 254 -2.58 9.06 14.01
C ASN A 254 -3.18 7.65 14.14
N ARG A 255 -4.39 7.54 14.70
CA ARG A 255 -5.11 6.26 14.81
C ARG A 255 -5.35 5.63 13.42
N HIS A 256 -5.90 6.38 12.47
CA HIS A 256 -6.20 5.84 11.14
C HIS A 256 -4.95 5.60 10.30
N PHE A 257 -4.03 6.56 10.27
CA PHE A 257 -2.77 6.46 9.55
C PHE A 257 -1.96 5.26 10.03
N THR A 258 -1.80 5.09 11.34
CA THR A 258 -1.09 3.92 11.87
C THR A 258 -1.81 2.64 11.48
N ARG A 259 -3.14 2.54 11.61
CA ARG A 259 -3.92 1.33 11.24
C ARG A 259 -3.81 0.94 9.76
N ILE A 260 -3.60 1.91 8.86
CA ILE A 260 -3.52 1.68 7.41
C ILE A 260 -2.06 1.54 6.94
N VAL A 261 -1.16 2.42 7.37
CA VAL A 261 0.23 2.50 6.88
C VAL A 261 1.19 1.63 7.72
N GLY A 262 0.80 1.27 8.94
CA GLY A 262 1.59 0.43 9.84
C GLY A 262 2.61 1.19 10.70
N VAL A 263 2.87 2.47 10.41
CA VAL A 263 3.73 3.35 11.19
C VAL A 263 3.01 4.66 11.52
N PRO A 264 3.34 5.35 12.63
CA PRO A 264 2.79 6.67 12.92
C PRO A 264 3.21 7.73 11.90
N PRO A 265 2.39 8.77 11.62
CA PRO A 265 2.67 9.78 10.59
C PRO A 265 3.97 10.55 10.84
N GLY A 266 4.30 10.87 12.11
CA GLY A 266 5.56 11.53 12.44
C GLY A 266 6.79 10.64 12.21
N ALA A 267 6.67 9.32 12.43
CA ALA A 267 7.74 8.38 12.10
C ALA A 267 7.91 8.23 10.58
N TYR A 268 6.81 8.12 9.85
CA TYR A 268 6.77 8.09 8.38
C TYR A 268 7.46 9.32 7.77
N GLN A 269 7.11 10.53 8.24
CA GLN A 269 7.68 11.76 7.71
C GLN A 269 9.18 11.89 7.98
N ARG A 270 9.63 11.55 9.20
CA ARG A 270 11.05 11.63 9.57
C ARG A 270 11.92 10.75 8.67
N GLU A 271 11.49 9.52 8.39
CA GLU A 271 12.23 8.61 7.50
C GLU A 271 12.33 9.13 6.07
N ARG A 272 11.47 10.06 5.64
CA ARG A 272 11.50 10.66 4.30
C ARG A 272 12.34 11.94 4.25
N LYS A 273 12.33 12.74 5.32
CA LYS A 273 13.24 13.88 5.46
C LYS A 273 14.69 13.45 5.46
N ASN A 274 15.01 12.34 6.12
CA ASN A 274 16.37 11.77 6.14
C ASN A 274 16.91 11.37 4.75
N VAL A 275 16.03 11.21 3.76
CA VAL A 275 16.39 10.84 2.38
C VAL A 275 16.58 12.07 1.50
N GLN A 276 15.86 13.16 1.82
CA GLN A 276 15.98 14.45 1.14
C GLN A 276 17.17 15.27 1.66
N ASP A 277 17.74 14.90 2.80
CA ASP A 277 18.90 15.56 3.40
C ASP A 277 20.15 14.65 3.31
N PRO A 278 20.96 14.73 2.24
CA PRO A 278 22.11 13.84 2.03
C PRO A 278 23.24 14.04 3.06
N THR A 279 23.08 14.98 4.01
CA THR A 279 24.07 15.28 5.05
C THR A 279 23.84 14.53 6.37
N ALA A 280 22.71 13.84 6.55
CA ALA A 280 22.39 13.13 7.78
C ALA A 280 22.88 11.67 7.75
N GLY A 281 24.17 11.47 8.06
CA GLY A 281 24.72 10.13 8.32
C GLY A 281 23.96 9.37 9.43
N PRO A 282 24.04 8.04 9.47
CA PRO A 282 23.23 7.23 10.36
C PRO A 282 23.50 7.57 11.84
N PRO A 283 22.46 7.69 12.70
CA PRO A 283 22.65 7.81 14.13
C PRO A 283 22.99 6.42 14.68
N TYR A 284 24.26 6.03 14.60
CA TYR A 284 24.80 4.97 15.43
C TYR A 284 25.62 5.60 16.56
N ARG A 285 25.19 5.39 17.80
CA ARG A 285 26.07 5.42 18.96
C ARG A 285 25.86 4.15 19.79
N ARG A 286 26.96 3.39 19.81
CA ARG A 286 27.51 2.43 20.79
C ARG A 286 26.55 1.77 21.78
#